data_AF-A0A0K4NZV6-F1
#
_entry.id   AF-A0A0K4NZV6-F1
#
_cell.length_a   1.000
_cell.length_b   1.000
_cell.length_c   1.000
_cell.angle_alpha   90.00
_cell.angle_beta   90.00
_cell.angle_gamma   90.00
#
_symmetry.space_group_name_H-M   'P 1'
#
loop_
_entity.id
_entity.type
_entity.pdbx_description
1 polymer ?
#
loop_
_entity_poly.entity_id
_entity_poly.type
_entity_poly.pdbx_seq_one_letter_code
_entity_poly.pdbx_strand_id
1 'polypeptide(L)'
;MQYEDKNGVNEPSRRRLLKGIGALALAGSCPVAHAQKTQSAPGTLSPDARNEKQPFYGEHQAGILTPQQAAMMLVAFDVLASDKPDLERLFRLLTQRFAFLTQGGAAPETPNPRLPPLDSGILGGYIAPDNLTITLSVGHSLFDERFGLAPQMPKKLQKMTRFPNDSLDAALCHGDVLLQICANT
;
A
#
# COMPACT_ATOMS: atom_id res chain seq x y z
N MET A 1 47.23 -39.94 19.38
CA MET A 1 46.06 -40.20 18.51
C MET A 1 45.73 -38.87 17.83
N GLN A 2 46.26 -38.68 16.63
CA GLN A 2 46.06 -37.48 15.81
C GLN A 2 44.81 -37.72 14.97
N TYR A 3 43.83 -36.82 15.06
CA TYR A 3 42.76 -36.75 14.08
C TYR A 3 43.09 -35.58 13.14
N GLU A 4 43.60 -35.94 11.96
CA GLU A 4 43.65 -35.05 10.79
C GLU A 4 42.22 -34.78 10.33
N ASP A 5 41.82 -33.52 10.33
CA ASP A 5 40.59 -33.08 9.66
C ASP A 5 40.89 -32.92 8.15
N LYS A 6 40.45 -33.90 7.36
CA LYS A 6 40.68 -34.02 5.91
C LYS A 6 39.57 -33.41 5.06
N ASN A 7 38.92 -32.33 5.50
CA ASN A 7 37.96 -31.60 4.68
C ASN A 7 38.24 -30.08 4.69
N GLY A 8 39.42 -29.72 4.19
CA GLY A 8 39.76 -28.33 3.87
C GLY A 8 38.95 -27.82 2.68
N VAL A 9 37.75 -27.30 2.92
CA VAL A 9 37.06 -26.46 1.95
C VAL A 9 37.77 -25.11 1.97
N ASN A 10 38.59 -24.84 0.94
CA ASN A 10 39.23 -23.54 0.76
C ASN A 10 38.17 -22.43 0.76
N GLU A 11 38.15 -21.62 1.83
CA GLU A 11 37.37 -20.39 1.81
C GLU A 11 37.80 -19.54 0.61
N PRO A 12 36.87 -18.97 -0.17
CA PRO A 12 37.23 -18.16 -1.32
C PRO A 12 38.07 -16.96 -0.87
N SER A 13 39.31 -16.90 -1.39
CA SER A 13 40.35 -15.87 -1.22
C SER A 13 39.83 -14.43 -1.13
N ARG A 14 38.69 -14.13 -1.76
CA ARG A 14 38.01 -12.83 -1.73
C ARG A 14 37.54 -12.38 -0.34
N ARG A 15 37.09 -13.28 0.54
CA ARG A 15 36.62 -12.89 1.90
C ARG A 15 37.77 -12.53 2.84
N ARG A 16 38.96 -13.10 2.63
CA ARG A 16 40.15 -12.80 3.42
C ARG A 16 40.79 -11.48 3.02
N LEU A 17 40.71 -11.11 1.73
CA LEU A 17 41.13 -9.79 1.24
C LEU A 17 40.30 -8.65 1.85
N LEU A 18 38.97 -8.82 1.95
CA LEU A 18 38.09 -7.82 2.57
C LEU A 18 38.30 -7.67 4.09
N LYS A 19 38.70 -8.75 4.78
CA LYS A 19 39.09 -8.69 6.20
C LYS A 19 40.52 -8.13 6.41
N GLY A 20 41.39 -8.20 5.40
CA GLY A 20 42.78 -7.73 5.47
C GLY A 20 42.97 -6.23 5.19
N ILE A 21 42.02 -5.56 4.54
CA ILE A 21 42.12 -4.12 4.22
C ILE A 21 41.74 -3.23 5.43
N GLY A 22 41.15 -3.79 6.48
CA GLY A 22 40.70 -3.03 7.67
C GLY A 22 41.79 -2.63 8.68
N ALA A 23 43.07 -2.95 8.46
CA ALA A 23 44.13 -2.76 9.47
C ALA A 23 45.22 -1.74 9.10
N LEU A 24 45.16 -1.06 7.95
CA LEU A 24 46.18 -0.08 7.54
C LEU A 24 45.56 1.21 7.01
N ALA A 25 45.05 2.06 7.89
CA ALA A 25 44.83 3.48 7.62
C ALA A 25 44.75 4.29 8.93
N LEU A 26 45.86 4.32 9.68
CA LEU A 26 46.16 5.43 10.58
C LEU A 26 46.95 6.47 9.77
N ALA A 27 46.53 7.73 9.84
CA ALA A 27 47.05 8.92 9.14
C ALA A 27 46.50 9.17 7.73
N GLY A 28 45.27 9.70 7.68
CA GLY A 28 44.73 10.34 6.49
C GLY A 28 43.35 10.89 6.81
N SER A 29 43.23 12.22 6.90
CA SER A 29 41.95 12.93 7.00
C SER A 29 41.17 12.77 5.70
N CYS A 30 40.61 11.59 5.47
CA CYS A 30 39.57 11.40 4.47
C CYS A 30 38.27 11.80 5.14
N PRO A 31 37.57 12.85 4.66
CA PRO A 31 36.18 13.03 5.06
C PRO A 31 35.49 11.74 4.63
N VAL A 32 35.03 10.97 5.62
CA VAL A 32 34.07 9.91 5.37
C VAL A 32 32.85 10.67 4.85
N ALA A 33 32.77 10.81 3.53
CA ALA A 33 31.59 11.29 2.85
C ALA A 33 30.50 10.35 3.33
N HIS A 34 29.71 10.82 4.30
CA HIS A 34 28.50 10.14 4.71
C HIS A 34 27.76 9.93 3.40
N ALA A 35 27.70 8.68 2.95
CA ALA A 35 27.02 8.33 1.71
C ALA A 35 25.62 8.93 1.85
N GLN A 36 25.39 10.03 1.12
CA GLN A 36 24.13 10.74 1.17
C GLN A 36 23.11 9.71 0.73
N LYS A 37 22.27 9.27 1.68
CA LYS A 37 21.32 8.18 1.48
C LYS A 37 20.53 8.56 0.23
N THR A 38 20.73 7.83 -0.86
CA THR A 38 20.08 8.16 -2.13
C THR A 38 18.58 8.01 -1.89
N GLN A 39 17.87 9.13 -1.76
CA GLN A 39 16.43 9.13 -1.61
C GLN A 39 15.84 8.82 -2.97
N SER A 40 15.42 7.58 -3.17
CA SER A 40 14.66 7.16 -4.34
C SER A 40 13.18 7.48 -4.13
N ALA A 41 12.51 7.97 -5.17
CA ALA A 41 11.06 8.10 -5.16
C ALA A 41 10.38 6.70 -5.07
N PRO A 42 9.23 6.57 -4.37
CA PRO A 42 8.53 7.62 -3.62
C PRO A 42 9.05 7.81 -2.18
N GLY A 43 10.07 7.05 -1.75
CA GLY A 43 10.49 6.98 -0.35
C GLY A 43 9.64 6.00 0.46
N THR A 44 9.82 6.00 1.78
CA THR A 44 9.14 5.09 2.72
C THR A 44 8.79 5.81 4.01
N LEU A 45 7.69 5.42 4.67
CA LEU A 45 7.30 5.89 6.01
C LEU A 45 7.70 4.89 7.10
N SER A 46 7.80 5.39 8.33
CA SER A 46 8.14 4.58 9.51
C SER A 46 6.92 3.77 9.99
N PRO A 47 7.05 2.45 10.24
CA PRO A 47 5.95 1.63 10.76
C PRO A 47 5.42 2.07 12.14
N ASP A 48 6.25 2.74 12.94
CA ASP A 48 5.90 3.10 14.33
C ASP A 48 5.11 4.43 14.42
N ALA A 49 4.84 5.08 13.28
CA ALA A 49 4.26 6.42 13.20
C ALA A 49 2.73 6.43 13.34
N ARG A 50 2.21 5.83 14.42
CA ARG A 50 0.77 5.56 14.62
C ARG A 50 -0.16 6.78 14.52
N ASN A 51 0.33 7.95 14.90
CA ASN A 51 -0.47 9.18 14.95
C ASN A 51 -0.27 10.09 13.73
N GLU A 52 0.59 9.71 12.78
CA GLU A 52 0.78 10.49 11.55
C GLU A 52 -0.42 10.35 10.61
N LYS A 53 -0.70 11.42 9.87
CA LYS A 53 -1.84 11.54 8.95
C LYS A 53 -1.33 11.84 7.56
N GLN A 54 -2.01 11.27 6.58
CA GLN A 54 -1.86 11.68 5.18
C GLN A 54 -3.07 12.52 4.77
N PRO A 55 -2.89 13.61 4.00
CA PRO A 55 -4.01 14.43 3.55
C PRO A 55 -4.95 13.63 2.64
N PHE A 56 -6.22 13.53 3.00
CA PHE A 56 -7.23 12.90 2.16
C PHE A 56 -7.72 13.81 1.03
N TYR A 57 -7.99 15.08 1.36
CA TYR A 57 -8.40 16.08 0.38
C TYR A 57 -7.19 16.72 -0.28
N GLY A 58 -7.29 16.93 -1.60
CA GLY A 58 -6.27 17.58 -2.41
C GLY A 58 -6.65 17.55 -3.88
N GLU A 59 -5.80 18.12 -4.74
CA GLU A 59 -5.95 18.02 -6.20
C GLU A 59 -5.80 16.57 -6.70
N HIS A 60 -4.98 15.78 -6.00
CA HIS A 60 -4.75 14.37 -6.28
C HIS A 60 -5.01 13.53 -5.03
N GLN A 61 -5.49 12.29 -5.24
CA GLN A 61 -5.64 11.33 -4.16
C GLN A 61 -4.27 10.94 -3.57
N ALA A 62 -4.22 10.77 -2.26
CA ALA A 62 -3.08 10.15 -1.59
C ALA A 62 -2.92 8.66 -1.98
N GLY A 63 -1.79 8.06 -1.63
CA GLY A 63 -1.42 6.69 -1.99
C GLY A 63 -0.84 6.54 -3.41
N ILE A 64 -0.70 7.64 -4.16
CA ILE A 64 -0.05 7.68 -5.48
C ILE A 64 1.40 8.17 -5.36
N LEU A 65 1.58 9.41 -4.86
CA LEU A 65 2.90 10.01 -4.63
C LEU A 65 3.31 9.94 -3.16
N THR A 66 2.42 9.49 -2.28
CA THR A 66 2.72 9.28 -0.86
C THR A 66 3.89 8.30 -0.73
N PRO A 67 4.88 8.57 0.15
CA PRO A 67 5.94 7.60 0.43
C PRO A 67 5.34 6.27 0.91
N GLN A 68 5.98 5.16 0.54
CA GLN A 68 5.43 3.82 0.78
C GLN A 68 5.29 3.52 2.27
N GLN A 69 4.07 3.16 2.69
CA GLN A 69 3.81 2.61 4.01
C GLN A 69 4.17 1.11 4.07
N ALA A 70 4.23 0.55 5.28
CA ALA A 70 4.70 -0.82 5.47
C ALA A 70 3.67 -1.90 5.11
N ALA A 71 2.37 -1.59 5.13
CA ALA A 71 1.29 -2.50 4.78
C ALA A 71 0.44 -1.97 3.61
N MET A 72 -0.06 -2.90 2.79
CA MET A 72 -0.97 -2.62 1.67
C MET A 72 -1.99 -3.75 1.48
N MET A 73 -3.22 -3.38 1.13
CA MET A 73 -4.24 -4.26 0.60
C MET A 73 -4.75 -3.73 -0.74
N LEU A 74 -4.83 -4.61 -1.73
CA LEU A 74 -5.57 -4.39 -2.97
C LEU A 74 -6.86 -5.20 -2.92
N VAL A 75 -7.99 -4.51 -3.04
CA VAL A 75 -9.31 -5.16 -2.98
C VAL A 75 -10.21 -4.60 -4.08
N ALA A 76 -10.65 -5.50 -4.96
CA ALA A 76 -11.57 -5.20 -6.04
C ALA A 76 -13.01 -5.50 -5.60
N PHE A 77 -13.97 -4.70 -6.08
CA PHE A 77 -15.38 -4.89 -5.83
C PHE A 77 -16.17 -4.85 -7.13
N ASP A 78 -17.19 -5.70 -7.20
CA ASP A 78 -18.29 -5.56 -8.13
C ASP A 78 -19.32 -4.59 -7.54
N VAL A 79 -19.74 -3.61 -8.31
CA VAL A 79 -20.67 -2.58 -7.84
C VAL A 79 -22.11 -3.08 -7.98
N LEU A 80 -22.80 -3.14 -6.83
CA LEU A 80 -24.19 -3.58 -6.75
C LEU A 80 -25.22 -2.44 -6.89
N ALA A 81 -24.78 -1.21 -7.14
CA ALA A 81 -25.68 -0.10 -7.44
C ALA A 81 -26.51 -0.43 -8.70
N SER A 82 -27.83 -0.28 -8.62
CA SER A 82 -28.72 -0.60 -9.74
C SER A 82 -28.83 0.52 -10.77
N ASP A 83 -28.50 1.75 -10.38
CA ASP A 83 -28.58 2.91 -11.24
C ASP A 83 -27.53 3.97 -10.88
N LYS A 84 -27.50 5.04 -11.68
CA LYS A 84 -26.55 6.15 -11.50
C LYS A 84 -26.76 6.89 -10.16
N PRO A 85 -27.98 7.20 -9.70
CA PRO A 85 -28.22 7.72 -8.35
C PRO A 85 -27.62 6.86 -7.22
N ASP A 86 -27.74 5.53 -7.31
CA ASP A 86 -27.15 4.62 -6.33
C ASP A 86 -25.62 4.59 -6.41
N LEU A 87 -25.04 4.71 -7.61
CA LEU A 87 -23.60 4.86 -7.78
C LEU A 87 -23.10 6.17 -7.16
N GLU A 88 -23.83 7.27 -7.34
CA GLU A 88 -23.52 8.55 -6.68
C GLU A 88 -23.59 8.41 -5.15
N ARG A 89 -24.63 7.75 -4.63
CA ARG A 89 -24.79 7.46 -3.21
C ARG A 89 -23.61 6.65 -2.67
N LEU A 90 -23.15 5.63 -3.41
CA LEU A 90 -21.95 4.87 -3.07
C LEU A 90 -20.71 5.76 -3.00
N PHE A 91 -20.44 6.58 -4.02
CA PHE A 91 -19.24 7.43 -4.04
C PHE A 91 -19.26 8.51 -2.95
N ARG A 92 -20.42 9.08 -2.63
CA ARG A 92 -20.58 9.98 -1.47
C ARG A 92 -20.31 9.27 -0.16
N LEU A 93 -20.84 8.05 0.01
CA LEU A 93 -20.60 7.23 1.19
C LEU A 93 -19.11 6.91 1.35
N LEU A 94 -18.45 6.41 0.30
CA LEU A 94 -17.02 6.10 0.33
C LEU A 94 -16.20 7.34 0.69
N THR A 95 -16.51 8.50 0.11
CA THR A 95 -15.83 9.76 0.43
C THR A 95 -15.91 10.09 1.92
N GLN A 96 -17.10 9.98 2.53
CA GLN A 96 -17.29 10.23 3.96
C GLN A 96 -16.51 9.23 4.82
N ARG A 97 -16.54 7.94 4.45
CA ARG A 97 -15.83 6.89 5.18
C ARG A 97 -14.31 7.05 5.10
N PHE A 98 -13.77 7.34 3.93
CA PHE A 98 -12.33 7.52 3.73
C PHE A 98 -11.82 8.75 4.46
N ALA A 99 -12.55 9.86 4.40
CA ALA A 99 -12.22 11.07 5.15
C ALA A 99 -12.14 10.81 6.66
N PHE A 100 -13.10 10.06 7.23
CA PHE A 100 -13.05 9.69 8.65
C PHE A 100 -11.86 8.76 8.95
N LEU A 101 -11.74 7.64 8.23
CA LEU A 101 -10.75 6.60 8.53
C LEU A 101 -9.32 7.13 8.41
N THR A 102 -9.00 7.85 7.33
CA THR A 102 -7.64 8.37 7.08
C THR A 102 -7.23 9.46 8.06
N GLN A 103 -8.19 10.19 8.65
CA GLN A 103 -7.90 11.23 9.63
C GLN A 103 -7.95 10.73 11.07
N GLY A 104 -8.48 9.52 11.29
CA GLY A 104 -8.64 8.91 12.61
C GLY A 104 -9.70 9.59 13.48
N GLY A 105 -10.05 8.92 14.58
CA GLY A 105 -11.07 9.39 15.51
C GLY A 105 -11.48 8.32 16.52
N ALA A 106 -12.35 8.69 17.46
CA ALA A 106 -12.97 7.71 18.35
C ALA A 106 -13.76 6.68 17.53
N ALA A 107 -13.66 5.41 17.92
CA ALA A 107 -14.45 4.35 17.29
C ALA A 107 -15.95 4.64 17.52
N PRO A 108 -16.82 4.51 16.49
CA PRO A 108 -18.25 4.72 16.64
C PRO A 108 -18.87 3.85 17.74
N GLU A 109 -19.50 4.49 18.72
CA GLU A 109 -20.19 3.78 19.79
C GLU A 109 -21.49 3.14 19.30
N THR A 110 -21.79 1.94 19.79
CA THR A 110 -23.05 1.24 19.48
C THR A 110 -24.03 1.43 20.64
N PRO A 111 -24.99 2.36 20.55
CA PRO A 111 -25.82 2.75 21.69
C PRO A 111 -26.81 1.66 22.14
N ASN A 112 -27.20 0.76 21.23
CA ASN A 112 -28.09 -0.35 21.53
C ASN A 112 -27.31 -1.67 21.39
N PRO A 113 -27.04 -2.40 22.48
CA PRO A 113 -26.23 -3.62 22.47
C PRO A 113 -26.92 -4.81 21.75
N ARG A 114 -28.19 -4.67 21.36
CA ARG A 114 -28.89 -5.66 20.53
C ARG A 114 -28.62 -5.49 19.03
N LEU A 115 -27.95 -4.41 18.63
CA LEU A 115 -27.53 -4.18 17.25
C LEU A 115 -26.12 -4.74 17.03
N PRO A 116 -25.76 -5.11 15.79
CA PRO A 116 -24.37 -5.34 15.43
C PRO A 116 -23.51 -4.12 15.77
N PRO A 117 -22.27 -4.31 16.25
CA PRO A 117 -21.33 -3.21 16.48
C PRO A 117 -21.13 -2.34 15.24
N LEU A 118 -21.10 -1.02 15.42
CA LEU A 118 -20.86 -0.05 14.33
C LEU A 118 -19.39 0.00 13.87
N ASP A 119 -18.48 -0.49 14.70
CA ASP A 119 -17.08 -0.75 14.38
C ASP A 119 -16.74 -2.21 14.66
N SER A 120 -15.75 -2.75 13.93
CA SER A 120 -15.29 -4.12 14.13
C SER A 120 -14.66 -4.39 15.51
N GLY A 121 -14.12 -3.35 16.16
CA GLY A 121 -13.46 -3.41 17.46
C GLY A 121 -11.99 -3.85 17.40
N ILE A 122 -11.46 -4.22 16.24
CA ILE A 122 -10.10 -4.79 16.13
C ILE A 122 -8.98 -3.79 16.48
N LEU A 123 -9.24 -2.49 16.37
CA LEU A 123 -8.30 -1.41 16.72
C LEU A 123 -8.54 -0.83 18.13
N GLY A 124 -9.50 -1.38 18.89
CA GLY A 124 -9.93 -0.84 20.18
C GLY A 124 -10.81 0.41 20.05
N GLY A 125 -10.82 1.25 21.10
CA GLY A 125 -11.71 2.42 21.19
C GLY A 125 -11.32 3.63 20.34
N TYR A 126 -10.17 3.60 19.65
CA TYR A 126 -9.69 4.71 18.84
C TYR A 126 -9.09 4.22 17.53
N ILE A 127 -9.67 4.69 16.42
CA ILE A 127 -9.18 4.48 15.07
C ILE A 127 -8.04 5.47 14.85
N ALA A 128 -6.80 5.02 14.98
CA ALA A 128 -5.65 5.85 14.68
C ALA A 128 -5.50 6.05 13.17
N PRO A 129 -5.03 7.22 12.72
CA PRO A 129 -4.83 7.47 11.30
C PRO A 129 -3.73 6.59 10.71
N ASP A 130 -2.64 6.33 11.45
CA ASP A 130 -1.59 5.37 11.10
C ASP A 130 -1.05 5.48 9.65
N ASN A 131 -0.89 6.71 9.16
CA ASN A 131 -0.53 7.02 7.77
C ASN A 131 -1.47 6.38 6.71
N LEU A 132 -2.71 6.05 7.09
CA LEU A 132 -3.70 5.43 6.23
C LEU A 132 -4.00 6.30 5.02
N THR A 133 -3.87 5.70 3.84
CA THR A 133 -4.35 6.23 2.57
C THR A 133 -5.28 5.22 1.92
N ILE A 134 -6.39 5.69 1.36
CA ILE A 134 -7.31 4.88 0.58
C ILE A 134 -7.44 5.53 -0.80
N THR A 135 -6.96 4.85 -1.83
CA THR A 135 -7.01 5.31 -3.21
C THR A 135 -8.09 4.54 -3.96
N LEU A 136 -9.09 5.25 -4.48
CA LEU A 136 -10.14 4.67 -5.32
C LEU A 136 -9.76 4.77 -6.80
N SER A 137 -9.96 3.68 -7.52
CA SER A 137 -9.90 3.62 -8.98
C SER A 137 -11.10 2.85 -9.54
N VAL A 138 -11.44 3.12 -10.81
CA VAL A 138 -12.60 2.53 -11.50
C VAL A 138 -12.15 1.68 -12.68
N GLY A 139 -12.76 0.51 -12.83
CA GLY A 139 -12.50 -0.43 -13.92
C GLY A 139 -13.31 -0.14 -15.18
N HIS A 140 -12.93 -0.77 -16.29
CA HIS A 140 -13.64 -0.64 -17.58
C HIS A 140 -15.12 -1.05 -17.47
N SER A 141 -15.45 -2.06 -16.65
CA SER A 141 -16.83 -2.54 -16.50
C SER A 141 -17.78 -1.51 -15.88
N LEU A 142 -17.28 -0.54 -15.11
CA LEU A 142 -18.13 0.54 -14.57
C LEU A 142 -18.71 1.47 -15.67
N PHE A 143 -18.17 1.39 -16.90
CA PHE A 143 -18.58 2.21 -18.04
C PHE A 143 -19.51 1.45 -19.02
N ASP A 144 -20.11 0.34 -18.60
CA ASP A 144 -21.16 -0.34 -19.33
C ASP A 144 -22.50 0.44 -19.29
N GLU A 145 -23.60 -0.21 -19.68
CA GLU A 145 -24.92 0.40 -19.78
C GLU A 145 -25.54 0.79 -18.42
N ARG A 146 -25.13 0.19 -17.30
CA ARG A 146 -25.80 0.32 -15.98
C ARG A 146 -25.97 1.76 -15.53
N PHE A 147 -24.96 2.60 -15.80
CA PHE A 147 -24.89 3.96 -15.27
C PHE A 147 -24.88 5.04 -16.35
N GLY A 148 -24.97 4.66 -17.63
CA GLY A 148 -24.90 5.60 -18.76
C GLY A 148 -23.58 6.37 -18.84
N LEU A 149 -22.47 5.75 -18.41
CA LEU A 149 -21.15 6.41 -18.32
C LEU A 149 -20.24 6.14 -19.53
N ALA A 150 -20.62 5.25 -20.46
CA ALA A 150 -19.81 4.90 -21.63
C ALA A 150 -19.18 6.11 -22.37
N PRO A 151 -19.88 7.24 -22.62
CA PRO A 151 -19.29 8.40 -23.29
C PRO A 151 -18.18 9.12 -22.49
N GLN A 152 -18.11 8.88 -21.17
CA GLN A 152 -17.14 9.47 -20.25
C GLN A 152 -15.94 8.54 -19.98
N MET A 153 -15.89 7.37 -20.60
CA MET A 153 -14.81 6.42 -20.39
C MET A 153 -13.47 7.02 -20.84
N PRO A 154 -12.41 6.95 -20.01
CA PRO A 154 -11.08 7.39 -20.42
C PRO A 154 -10.62 6.67 -21.69
N LYS A 155 -10.11 7.41 -22.68
CA LYS A 155 -9.79 6.91 -24.04
C LYS A 155 -8.86 5.68 -24.10
N LYS A 156 -8.12 5.41 -23.03
CA LYS A 156 -7.14 4.31 -22.93
C LYS A 156 -7.51 3.27 -21.87
N LEU A 157 -8.61 3.47 -21.15
CA LEU A 157 -9.10 2.47 -20.21
C LEU A 157 -9.68 1.30 -21.00
N GLN A 158 -9.22 0.09 -20.69
CA GLN A 158 -9.65 -1.15 -21.34
C GLN A 158 -9.61 -2.29 -20.32
N LYS A 159 -10.37 -3.35 -20.58
CA LYS A 159 -10.23 -4.60 -19.84
C LYS A 159 -8.84 -5.18 -20.09
N MET A 160 -8.15 -5.60 -19.04
CA MET A 160 -6.86 -6.28 -19.17
C MET A 160 -7.04 -7.57 -19.97
N THR A 161 -6.15 -7.78 -20.94
CA THR A 161 -6.08 -9.01 -21.73
C THR A 161 -4.76 -9.72 -21.45
N ARG A 162 -4.71 -11.01 -21.77
CA ARG A 162 -3.53 -11.83 -21.51
C ARG A 162 -2.34 -11.40 -22.36
N PHE A 163 -1.16 -11.44 -21.77
CA PHE A 163 0.13 -11.49 -22.45
C PHE A 163 0.59 -12.95 -22.64
N PRO A 164 1.62 -13.21 -23.48
CA PRO A 164 2.05 -14.58 -23.81
C PRO A 164 2.36 -15.47 -22.60
N ASN A 165 2.86 -14.90 -21.50
CA ASN A 165 3.27 -15.64 -20.29
C ASN A 165 2.24 -15.59 -19.15
N ASP A 166 1.03 -15.09 -19.40
CA ASP A 166 0.03 -14.97 -18.34
C ASP A 166 -0.73 -16.27 -18.12
N SER A 167 -0.94 -16.59 -16.83
CA SER A 167 -1.86 -17.63 -16.35
C SER A 167 -2.92 -16.99 -15.47
N LEU A 168 -3.77 -16.17 -16.08
CA LEU A 168 -4.76 -15.37 -15.36
C LEU A 168 -5.81 -16.26 -14.70
N ASP A 169 -6.00 -16.08 -13.40
CA ASP A 169 -7.16 -16.58 -12.68
C ASP A 169 -8.28 -15.54 -12.78
N ALA A 170 -9.43 -15.95 -13.32
CA ALA A 170 -10.58 -15.07 -13.50
C ALA A 170 -11.08 -14.49 -12.17
N ALA A 171 -10.96 -15.22 -11.06
CA ALA A 171 -11.40 -14.77 -9.73
C ALA A 171 -10.50 -13.66 -9.15
N LEU A 172 -9.30 -13.45 -9.72
CA LEU A 172 -8.32 -12.47 -9.27
C LEU A 172 -8.12 -11.34 -10.30
N CYS A 173 -9.00 -11.25 -11.30
CA CYS A 173 -8.91 -10.26 -12.37
C CYS A 173 -10.09 -9.29 -12.35
N HIS A 174 -9.79 -8.04 -12.69
CA HIS A 174 -10.78 -6.99 -12.94
C HIS A 174 -11.54 -6.55 -11.67
N GLY A 175 -12.80 -6.12 -11.85
CA GLY A 175 -13.63 -5.44 -10.85
C GLY A 175 -14.11 -4.09 -11.36
N ASP A 176 -15.28 -3.65 -10.87
CA ASP A 176 -15.85 -2.34 -11.20
C ASP A 176 -15.09 -1.21 -10.51
N VAL A 177 -14.66 -1.44 -9.26
CA VAL A 177 -13.81 -0.52 -8.51
C VAL A 177 -12.68 -1.29 -7.81
N LEU A 178 -11.54 -0.64 -7.66
CA LEU A 178 -10.41 -1.15 -6.89
C LEU A 178 -10.04 -0.12 -5.84
N LEU A 179 -9.90 -0.58 -4.59
CA LEU A 179 -9.30 0.18 -3.51
C LEU A 179 -7.88 -0.30 -3.26
N GLN A 180 -6.95 0.65 -3.26
CA GLN A 180 -5.62 0.47 -2.69
C GLN A 180 -5.63 1.09 -1.29
N ILE A 181 -5.47 0.27 -0.27
CA ILE A 181 -5.49 0.66 1.14
C ILE A 181 -4.08 0.44 1.69
N CYS A 182 -3.39 1.51 2.06
CA CYS A 182 -2.03 1.45 2.61
C CYS A 182 -1.99 2.14 3.97
N ALA A 183 -1.28 1.57 4.92
CA ALA A 183 -1.06 2.12 6.26
C ALA A 183 0.27 1.58 6.82
N ASN A 184 0.69 2.08 7.98
CA ASN A 184 1.83 1.48 8.64
C ASN A 184 1.53 0.05 9.11
N THR A 185 0.30 -0.20 9.60
CA THR A 185 -0.17 -1.53 10.06
C THR A 185 -1.52 -1.94 9.52
#